data_AF-A0A0B4EDB3-F1
#
_entry.id   AF-A0A0B4EDB3-F1
#
_cell.length_a   1.000
_cell.length_b   1.000
_cell.length_c   1.000
_cell.angle_alpha   90.00
_cell.angle_beta   90.00
_cell.angle_gamma   90.00
#
_symmetry.space_group_name_H-M   'P 1'
#
loop_
_entity.id
_entity.type
_entity.pdbx_description
1 polymer ?
#
loop_
_entity_poly.entity_id
_entity_poly.type
_entity_poly.pdbx_seq_one_letter_code
_entity_poly.pdbx_strand_id
1 'polypeptide(L)'
;LIALDIPGHFYGKRYPVEMLEKVAAGGPLKLPQNAVLLGTQGGLFKIGDYCFNDGDPDANRRLVPGTLKPVSWESQPLGQMLITSDGTEAPIEFEPREVLA
;
A
#
# COMPACT_ATOMS: atom_id res chain seq x y z
N LEU A 1 3.88 2.94 6.68
CA LEU A 1 3.81 1.84 5.69
C LEU A 1 3.65 2.47 4.32
N ILE A 2 4.40 2.02 3.32
CA ILE A 2 4.46 2.67 1.99
C ILE A 2 4.34 1.65 0.85
N ALA A 3 3.73 2.05 -0.25
CA ALA A 3 3.59 1.32 -1.52
C ALA A 3 3.85 2.29 -2.69
N LEU A 4 3.90 1.77 -3.92
CA LEU A 4 4.12 2.55 -5.14
C LEU A 4 2.85 2.58 -5.98
N ASP A 5 2.44 3.78 -6.42
CA ASP A 5 1.41 3.93 -7.45
C ASP A 5 1.97 3.55 -8.84
N ILE A 6 1.12 3.52 -9.87
CA ILE A 6 1.55 3.16 -11.23
C ILE A 6 2.68 4.06 -11.76
N PRO A 7 2.63 5.40 -11.61
CA PRO A 7 3.74 6.28 -11.99
C PRO A 7 5.02 6.14 -11.15
N GLY A 8 4.99 5.48 -10.00
CA GLY A 8 6.15 5.25 -9.13
C GLY A 8 6.30 6.22 -7.96
N HIS A 9 5.25 6.95 -7.57
CA HIS A 9 5.25 7.72 -6.32
C HIS A 9 4.93 6.84 -5.13
N PHE A 10 5.54 7.19 -4.00
CA PHE A 10 5.20 6.56 -2.74
C PHE A 10 3.89 7.10 -2.19
N TYR A 11 2.98 6.19 -1.87
CA TYR A 11 1.78 6.47 -1.07
C TYR A 11 1.72 5.48 0.09
N GLY A 12 0.84 5.72 1.06
CA GLY A 12 0.70 4.77 2.15
C GLY A 12 -0.13 5.25 3.33
N LYS A 13 0.02 4.54 4.44
CA LYS A 13 -0.73 4.77 5.68
C LYS A 13 0.21 4.70 6.89
N ARG A 14 0.05 5.64 7.80
CA ARG A 14 0.73 5.63 9.11
C ARG A 14 -0.06 4.79 10.10
N TYR A 15 0.65 4.04 10.92
CA TYR A 15 0.11 3.25 12.01
C TYR A 15 0.88 3.59 13.29
N PRO A 16 0.23 3.55 14.45
CA PRO A 16 0.92 3.52 15.74
C PRO A 16 1.88 2.32 15.80
N VAL A 17 3.01 2.46 16.49
CA VAL A 17 4.05 1.42 16.53
C VAL A 17 3.55 0.13 17.20
N GLU A 18 2.68 0.25 18.19
CA GLU A 18 2.03 -0.84 18.91
C GLU A 18 1.14 -1.72 18.00
N MET A 19 0.75 -1.22 16.82
CA MET A 19 0.00 -2.00 15.84
C MET A 19 0.91 -2.90 14.97
N LEU A 20 2.23 -2.67 14.97
CA LEU A 20 3.16 -3.38 14.09
C LEU A 20 3.15 -4.88 14.36
N GLU A 21 3.20 -5.29 15.63
CA GLU A 21 3.19 -6.71 16.02
C GLU A 21 1.90 -7.40 15.57
N LYS A 22 0.75 -6.76 15.77
CA LYS A 22 -0.54 -7.26 15.33
C LYS A 22 -0.60 -7.44 13.81
N VAL A 23 -0.11 -6.46 13.04
CA VAL A 23 -0.09 -6.54 11.57
C VAL A 23 0.91 -7.60 11.10
N ALA A 24 2.08 -7.70 11.73
CA ALA A 24 3.08 -8.72 11.41
C ALA A 24 2.58 -10.15 11.71
N ALA A 25 1.71 -10.31 12.71
CA ALA A 25 1.05 -11.59 13.03
C ALA A 25 -0.13 -11.94 12.09
N GLY A 26 -0.32 -11.20 10.98
CA GLY A 26 -1.41 -11.43 10.02
C GLY A 26 -2.69 -10.65 10.32
N GLY A 27 -2.62 -9.66 11.21
CA GLY A 27 -3.72 -8.73 11.43
C GLY A 27 -4.06 -7.92 10.16
N PRO A 28 -5.30 -7.40 10.06
CA PRO A 28 -5.75 -6.74 8.85
C PRO A 28 -4.97 -5.46 8.57
N LEU A 29 -4.46 -5.36 7.35
CA LEU A 29 -3.88 -4.15 6.79
C LEU A 29 -4.58 -3.89 5.46
N LYS A 30 -5.33 -2.78 5.42
CA LYS A 30 -6.14 -2.41 4.26
C LYS A 30 -5.89 -0.96 3.86
N LEU A 31 -5.91 -0.73 2.55
CA LEU A 31 -5.88 0.59 1.92
C LEU A 31 -6.98 0.64 0.85
N PRO A 32 -7.49 1.84 0.51
CA PRO A 32 -8.39 2.02 -0.61
C PRO A 32 -7.78 1.40 -1.88
N GLN A 33 -8.60 0.63 -2.59
CA GLN A 33 -8.13 -0.18 -3.70
C GLN A 33 -7.70 0.68 -4.89
N ASN A 34 -8.31 1.85 -5.09
CA ASN A 34 -7.94 2.80 -6.13
C ASN A 34 -6.63 3.58 -5.85
N ALA A 35 -6.03 3.46 -4.67
CA ALA A 35 -4.89 4.32 -4.29
C ALA A 35 -3.67 4.14 -5.23
N VAL A 36 -3.57 2.98 -5.89
CA VAL A 36 -2.54 2.68 -6.89
C VAL A 36 -2.76 3.44 -8.23
N LEU A 37 -4.00 3.91 -8.48
CA LEU A 37 -4.41 4.67 -9.67
C LEU A 37 -4.20 6.17 -9.52
N LEU A 38 -3.74 6.64 -8.35
CA LEU A 38 -3.53 8.04 -8.10
C LEU A 38 -2.43 8.57 -9.02
N GLY A 39 -2.77 9.57 -9.81
CA GLY A 39 -1.83 10.24 -10.70
C GLY A 39 -1.02 11.32 -10.01
N THR A 40 0.03 11.79 -10.70
CA THR A 40 0.86 12.93 -10.29
C THR A 40 0.07 14.18 -9.92
N GLN A 41 -1.08 14.40 -10.57
CA GLN A 41 -1.94 15.57 -10.34
C GLN A 41 -3.08 15.29 -9.33
N GLY A 42 -3.07 14.12 -8.67
CA GLY A 42 -4.09 13.72 -7.71
C GLY A 42 -5.41 13.22 -8.31
N GLY A 43 -5.48 13.04 -9.64
CA GLY A 43 -6.61 12.41 -10.32
C GLY A 43 -6.47 10.89 -10.41
N LEU A 44 -7.58 10.18 -10.61
CA LEU A 44 -7.58 8.73 -10.85
C LEU A 44 -7.47 8.43 -12.35
N PHE A 45 -6.57 7.53 -12.73
CA PHE A 45 -6.52 6.99 -14.08
C PHE A 45 -7.48 5.82 -14.24
N LYS A 46 -8.36 5.89 -15.24
CA LYS A 46 -9.32 4.82 -15.50
C LYS A 46 -8.62 3.60 -16.09
N ILE A 47 -8.73 2.46 -15.40
CA ILE A 47 -8.35 1.14 -15.89
C ILE A 47 -9.60 0.26 -15.89
N GLY A 48 -10.17 0.01 -17.07
CA GLY A 48 -11.43 -0.71 -17.20
C GLY A 48 -12.53 -0.10 -16.32
N ASP A 49 -13.22 -0.94 -15.55
CA ASP A 49 -14.25 -0.53 -14.56
C ASP A 49 -13.74 -0.54 -13.12
N TYR A 50 -12.43 -0.70 -12.92
CA TYR A 50 -11.82 -0.90 -11.62
C TYR A 50 -12.01 0.29 -10.67
N CYS A 51 -12.68 0.07 -9.54
CA CYS A 51 -12.95 1.08 -8.50
C CYS A 51 -13.82 2.29 -8.91
N PHE A 52 -14.47 2.26 -10.08
CA PHE A 52 -15.34 3.36 -10.53
C PHE A 52 -16.83 3.10 -10.30
N ASN A 53 -17.25 1.83 -10.22
CA ASN A 53 -18.66 1.43 -10.14
C ASN A 53 -19.02 0.68 -8.84
N ASP A 54 -18.05 0.43 -7.97
CA ASP A 54 -18.17 -0.40 -6.76
C ASP A 54 -17.95 0.38 -5.45
N GLY A 55 -17.70 1.70 -5.54
CA GLY A 55 -17.53 2.57 -4.38
C GLY A 55 -16.13 2.55 -3.76
N ASP A 56 -15.10 2.15 -4.51
CA ASP A 56 -13.70 2.10 -4.05
C ASP A 56 -13.51 1.23 -2.79
N PRO A 57 -13.68 -0.10 -2.91
CA PRO A 57 -13.51 -1.00 -1.79
C PRO A 57 -12.09 -0.94 -1.20
N ASP A 58 -11.95 -1.37 0.04
CA ASP A 58 -10.65 -1.55 0.68
C ASP A 58 -9.99 -2.85 0.20
N ALA A 59 -8.74 -2.78 -0.26
CA ALA A 59 -7.95 -3.94 -0.62
C ALA A 59 -6.97 -4.34 0.49
N ASN A 60 -6.81 -5.66 0.69
CA ASN A 60 -5.84 -6.19 1.63
C ASN A 60 -4.41 -5.90 1.17
N ARG A 61 -3.51 -5.75 2.14
CA ARG A 61 -2.08 -5.64 1.94
C ARG A 61 -1.36 -6.48 2.99
N ARG A 62 -0.16 -6.92 2.65
CA ARG A 62 0.79 -7.52 3.58
C ARG A 62 2.04 -6.67 3.71
N LEU A 63 2.75 -6.84 4.82
CA LEU A 63 4.10 -6.31 4.98
C LEU A 63 5.07 -7.03 4.06
N VAL A 64 6.09 -6.34 3.54
CA VAL A 64 7.21 -6.94 2.81
C VAL A 64 8.40 -7.16 3.75
N PRO A 65 8.69 -8.40 4.19
CA PRO A 65 9.78 -8.66 5.14
C PRO A 65 11.13 -8.12 4.66
N GLY A 66 11.98 -7.68 5.60
CA GLY A 66 13.31 -7.14 5.30
C GLY A 66 13.34 -5.67 4.85
N THR A 67 12.18 -5.04 4.63
CA THR A 67 12.10 -3.65 4.14
C THR A 67 11.92 -2.61 5.24
N LEU A 68 11.77 -3.03 6.50
CA LEU A 68 11.65 -2.10 7.63
C LEU A 68 12.96 -1.33 7.83
N LYS A 69 12.87 0.00 7.80
CA LYS A 69 14.00 0.91 8.01
C LYS A 69 13.59 2.10 8.89
N PRO A 70 14.48 2.60 9.77
CA PRO A 70 14.26 3.87 10.42
C PRO A 70 14.29 5.02 9.40
N VAL A 71 13.51 6.06 9.67
CA VAL A 71 13.48 7.30 8.89
C VAL A 71 14.32 8.34 9.62
N SER A 72 15.51 8.66 9.11
CA SER A 72 16.51 9.47 9.81
C SER A 72 16.31 10.98 9.69
N TRP A 73 15.43 11.43 8.80
CA TRP A 73 15.16 12.85 8.54
C TRP A 73 13.91 13.39 9.25
N GLU A 74 13.19 12.54 9.98
CA GLU A 74 12.00 12.92 10.73
C GLU A 74 12.37 13.35 12.16
N SER A 75 11.60 14.29 12.73
CA SER A 75 11.84 14.81 14.08
C SER A 75 11.40 13.85 15.19
N GLN A 76 10.49 12.93 14.86
CA GLN A 76 10.01 11.88 15.75
C GLN A 76 10.50 10.51 15.26
N PRO A 77 10.79 9.55 16.16
CA PRO A 77 11.13 8.19 15.77
C PRO A 77 10.06 7.60 14.84
N LEU A 78 10.44 7.28 13.61
CA LEU A 78 9.54 6.72 12.60
C LEU A 78 10.22 5.55 11.87
N GLY A 79 9.48 4.46 11.71
CA GLY A 79 9.83 3.37 10.81
C GLY A 79 9.05 3.45 9.50
N GLN A 80 9.70 3.11 8.40
CA GLN A 80 9.06 2.89 7.10
C GLN A 80 9.25 1.44 6.67
N MET A 81 8.25 0.87 6.01
CA MET A 81 8.26 -0.50 5.53
C MET A 81 7.39 -0.57 4.28
N LEU A 82 7.84 -1.34 3.27
CA LEU A 82 7.06 -1.60 2.08
C LEU A 82 5.87 -2.50 2.40
N ILE A 83 4.75 -2.25 1.73
CA ILE A 83 3.55 -3.09 1.75
C ILE A 83 3.13 -3.41 0.33
N THR A 84 2.40 -4.51 0.14
CA THR A 84 1.99 -4.99 -1.18
C THR A 84 0.70 -5.80 -1.11
N SER A 85 -0.08 -5.82 -2.18
CA SER A 85 -1.22 -6.74 -2.34
C SER A 85 -0.83 -8.11 -2.86
N ASP A 86 0.41 -8.28 -3.32
CA ASP A 86 0.96 -9.57 -3.74
C ASP A 86 0.78 -10.65 -2.67
N GLY A 87 0.38 -11.85 -3.10
CA GLY A 87 0.13 -13.00 -2.24
C GLY A 87 -1.06 -12.85 -1.28
N THR A 88 -1.90 -11.83 -1.45
CA THR A 88 -3.21 -11.75 -0.78
C THR A 88 -4.28 -12.52 -1.58
N GLU A 89 -5.48 -12.69 -1.00
CA GLU A 89 -6.59 -13.42 -1.67
C GLU A 89 -7.05 -12.76 -2.98
N ALA A 90 -6.98 -11.43 -3.05
CA ALA A 90 -7.37 -10.64 -4.21
C ALA A 90 -6.30 -9.55 -4.44
N PRO A 91 -5.15 -9.91 -5.04
CA PRO A 91 -4.09 -8.95 -5.33
C PRO A 91 -4.58 -7.94 -6.37
N ILE A 92 -3.98 -6.75 -6.35
CA ILE A 92 -4.19 -5.77 -7.40
C ILE A 92 -3.22 -6.11 -8.54
N GLU A 93 -3.77 -6.68 -9.61
CA GLU A 93 -3.02 -7.25 -10.74
C GLU A 93 -2.03 -6.27 -11.41
N PHE A 94 -2.28 -4.96 -11.30
CA PHE A 94 -1.45 -3.90 -11.87
C PHE A 94 -0.69 -3.09 -10.81
N GLU A 95 -0.64 -3.55 -9.55
CA GLU A 95 0.30 -3.00 -8.58
C GLU A 95 1.74 -3.23 -9.09
N PRO A 96 2.62 -2.21 -9.12
CA PRO A 96 3.96 -2.37 -9.68
C PRO A 96 4.78 -3.53 -9.09
N ARG A 97 4.59 -3.85 -7.80
CA ARG A 97 5.28 -4.97 -7.15
C ARG A 97 4.66 -6.33 -7.49
N GLU A 98 3.36 -6.40 -7.74
CA GLU A 98 2.67 -7.63 -8.19
C GLU A 98 3.16 -8.01 -9.59
N VAL A 99 3.31 -7.01 -10.48
CA VAL A 99 3.76 -7.22 -11.86
C VAL A 99 5.21 -7.73 -11.96
N LEU A 100 6.05 -7.41 -10.96
CA LEU A 100 7.49 -7.73 -10.96
C LEU A 100 7.87 -8.90 -10.04
N ALA A 101 6.91 -9.49 -9.32
CA ALA A 101 7.14 -10.53 -8.32
C ALA A 101 7.50 -11.89 -8.93
#